data_AF-A0A1H3NQR8-F1
#
_entry.id   AF-A0A1H3NQR8-F1
#
_cell.length_a   1.000
_cell.length_b   1.000
_cell.length_c   1.000
_cell.angle_alpha   90.00
_cell.angle_beta   90.00
_cell.angle_gamma   90.00
#
_symmetry.space_group_name_H-M   'P 1'
#
loop_
_entity.id
_entity.type
_entity.pdbx_description
1 polymer ?
#
loop_
_entity_poly.entity_id
_entity_poly.type
_entity_poly.pdbx_seq_one_letter_code
_entity_poly.pdbx_strand_id
1 'polypeptide(L)'
;MDWKEINSENDINDLLKTFGGFHDGVLREMHLWNDYYVDEDLSMDSGDGMLNAKVLFQRQGKEPSTIEMLFWGVNKINIISTPPNHWYMIFDTTLVYKDGLYYWAEAGDWEIGDNSVTWLSSKNIKWRSVDGWLGSKLKYGTSR
;
A
#
# COMPACT_ATOMS: atom_id res chain seq x y z
N MET A 1 -10.99 -5.13 -13.95
CA MET A 1 -11.54 -4.04 -13.12
C MET A 1 -10.59 -2.86 -13.22
N ASP A 2 -11.16 -1.67 -13.32
CA ASP A 2 -10.42 -0.43 -13.57
C ASP A 2 -9.85 0.16 -12.29
N TRP A 3 -8.79 0.94 -12.44
CA TRP A 3 -8.19 1.69 -11.33
C TRP A 3 -9.12 2.81 -10.89
N LYS A 4 -9.33 2.92 -9.57
CA LYS A 4 -10.05 4.00 -8.91
C LYS A 4 -9.05 4.94 -8.26
N GLU A 5 -9.09 6.21 -8.62
CA GLU A 5 -8.25 7.23 -8.01
C GLU A 5 -8.84 7.71 -6.69
N ILE A 6 -7.99 8.08 -5.74
CA ILE A 6 -8.38 8.78 -4.51
C ILE A 6 -8.02 10.25 -4.72
N ASN A 7 -9.04 11.11 -4.82
CA ASN A 7 -8.89 12.54 -5.04
C ASN A 7 -9.60 13.38 -3.98
N SER A 8 -10.34 12.74 -3.06
CA SER A 8 -11.14 13.39 -2.03
C SER A 8 -11.28 12.53 -0.78
N GLU A 9 -11.75 13.14 0.30
CA GLU A 9 -12.12 12.44 1.53
C GLU A 9 -13.27 11.43 1.30
N ASN A 10 -14.18 11.71 0.36
CA ASN A 10 -15.22 10.76 -0.02
C ASN A 10 -14.62 9.50 -0.66
N ASP A 11 -13.61 9.63 -1.53
CA ASP A 11 -12.95 8.47 -2.14
C ASP A 11 -12.20 7.62 -1.10
N ILE A 12 -11.60 8.28 -0.09
CA ILE A 12 -10.99 7.62 1.07
C ILE A 12 -12.05 6.82 1.82
N ASN A 13 -13.15 7.47 2.20
CA ASN A 13 -14.25 6.84 2.94
C ASN A 13 -14.86 5.68 2.15
N ASP A 14 -15.00 5.83 0.84
CA ASP A 14 -15.51 4.78 -0.05
C ASP A 14 -14.56 3.58 -0.13
N LEU A 15 -13.24 3.79 -0.21
CA LEU A 15 -12.25 2.71 -0.13
C LEU A 15 -12.33 2.01 1.23
N LEU A 16 -12.26 2.76 2.33
CA LEU A 16 -12.33 2.20 3.69
C LEU A 16 -13.60 1.38 3.86
N LYS A 17 -14.76 1.92 3.47
CA LYS A 17 -16.02 1.17 3.52
C LYS A 17 -16.01 -0.08 2.64
N THR A 18 -15.52 0.04 1.40
CA THR A 18 -15.51 -1.07 0.43
C THR A 18 -14.61 -2.21 0.90
N PHE A 19 -13.45 -1.91 1.47
CA PHE A 19 -12.50 -2.92 1.93
C PHE A 19 -12.61 -3.23 3.44
N GLY A 20 -13.68 -2.79 4.10
CA GLY A 20 -13.95 -3.10 5.50
C GLY A 20 -12.92 -2.52 6.47
N GLY A 21 -12.44 -1.30 6.21
CA GLY A 21 -11.45 -0.61 7.03
C GLY A 21 -10.08 -1.28 7.04
N PHE A 22 -9.81 -2.19 6.09
CA PHE A 22 -8.66 -3.11 6.11
C PHE A 22 -8.65 -4.08 7.32
N HIS A 23 -9.72 -4.11 8.12
CA HIS A 23 -9.87 -4.99 9.28
C HIS A 23 -9.79 -6.47 8.85
N ASP A 24 -9.23 -7.31 9.73
CA ASP A 24 -8.90 -8.72 9.46
C ASP A 24 -8.06 -8.88 8.18
N GLY A 25 -7.29 -7.84 7.86
CA GLY A 25 -6.46 -7.72 6.69
C GLY A 25 -4.98 -7.95 6.96
N VAL A 26 -4.21 -7.99 5.88
CA VAL A 26 -2.75 -8.03 5.92
C VAL A 26 -2.19 -7.28 4.72
N LEU A 27 -1.13 -6.49 4.95
CA LEU A 27 -0.23 -6.06 3.89
C LEU A 27 0.56 -7.28 3.43
N ARG A 28 0.15 -7.87 2.30
CA ARG A 28 0.67 -9.16 1.85
C ARG A 28 2.04 -9.05 1.20
N GLU A 29 2.18 -8.08 0.30
CA GLU A 29 3.34 -7.85 -0.55
C GLU A 29 3.44 -6.38 -0.94
N MET A 30 4.67 -5.91 -1.12
CA MET A 30 4.99 -4.60 -1.65
C MET A 30 6.02 -4.74 -2.77
N HIS A 31 5.78 -4.06 -3.89
CA HIS A 31 6.77 -3.87 -4.95
C HIS A 31 7.11 -2.38 -5.00
N LEU A 32 8.37 -2.07 -4.70
CA LEU A 32 8.93 -0.73 -4.70
C LEU A 32 9.86 -0.56 -5.91
N TRP A 33 9.70 0.52 -6.65
CA TRP A 33 10.62 0.87 -7.72
C TRP A 33 10.75 2.40 -7.82
N ASN A 34 11.85 2.86 -8.37
CA ASN A 34 12.00 4.23 -8.81
C ASN A 34 12.40 4.25 -10.29
N ASP A 35 12.46 5.44 -10.87
CA ASP A 35 12.81 5.60 -12.28
C ASP A 35 14.33 5.62 -12.52
N TYR A 36 15.16 5.44 -11.48
CA TYR A 36 16.61 5.33 -11.60
C TYR A 36 16.99 3.89 -11.91
N TYR A 37 17.90 3.72 -12.87
CA TYR A 37 18.44 2.42 -13.21
C TYR A 37 19.90 2.54 -13.65
N VAL A 38 20.57 1.40 -13.68
CA VAL A 38 21.89 1.26 -14.29
C VAL A 38 21.68 0.53 -15.60
N ASP A 39 22.07 1.15 -16.71
CA ASP A 39 21.93 0.58 -18.05
C ASP A 39 22.97 -0.55 -18.27
N GLU A 40 22.84 -1.28 -19.37
CA GLU A 40 23.72 -2.41 -19.71
C GLU A 40 25.19 -1.98 -19.87
N ASP A 41 25.44 -0.72 -20.20
CA ASP A 41 26.77 -0.12 -20.31
C ASP A 41 27.34 0.39 -18.96
N LEU A 42 26.65 0.11 -17.85
CA LEU A 42 26.97 0.52 -16.48
C LEU A 42 26.82 2.03 -16.21
N SER A 43 26.22 2.79 -17.13
CA SER A 43 25.86 4.18 -16.88
C SER A 43 24.62 4.30 -15.99
N MET A 44 24.54 5.39 -15.22
CA MET A 44 23.35 5.73 -14.47
C MET A 44 22.42 6.54 -15.38
N ASP A 45 21.15 6.13 -15.45
CA ASP A 45 20.09 6.88 -16.12
C ASP A 45 18.86 6.99 -15.21
N SER A 46 17.96 7.93 -15.53
CA SER A 46 16.79 8.21 -14.73
C SER A 46 15.63 8.76 -15.54
N GLY A 47 14.41 8.31 -15.22
CA GLY A 47 13.18 9.01 -15.60
C GLY A 47 12.86 10.20 -14.69
N ASP A 48 11.59 10.37 -14.33
CA ASP A 48 11.09 11.49 -13.52
C ASP A 48 11.55 11.48 -12.04
N GLY A 49 12.36 10.49 -11.66
CA GLY A 49 12.97 10.36 -10.34
C GLY A 49 11.97 10.05 -9.22
N MET A 50 10.80 9.49 -9.55
CA MET A 50 9.76 9.21 -8.57
C MET A 50 9.92 7.82 -7.96
N LEU A 51 9.85 7.74 -6.62
CA LEU A 51 9.68 6.47 -5.92
C LEU A 51 8.21 6.08 -5.96
N ASN A 52 7.90 4.85 -6.32
CA ASN A 52 6.53 4.35 -6.48
C ASN A 52 6.39 2.98 -5.82
N ALA A 53 5.21 2.68 -5.29
CA ALA A 53 4.94 1.39 -4.65
C ALA A 53 3.59 0.81 -5.08
N LYS A 54 3.58 -0.50 -5.35
CA LYS A 54 2.37 -1.32 -5.40
C LYS A 54 2.29 -2.12 -4.13
N VAL A 55 1.13 -2.10 -3.48
CA VAL A 55 0.89 -2.84 -2.25
C VAL A 55 -0.33 -3.72 -2.44
N LEU A 56 -0.18 -5.00 -2.14
CA LEU A 56 -1.26 -5.98 -2.17
C LEU A 56 -1.80 -6.15 -0.75
N PHE A 57 -3.11 -5.95 -0.59
CA PHE A 57 -3.81 -6.23 0.65
C PHE A 57 -4.76 -7.41 0.46
N GLN A 58 -4.75 -8.33 1.42
CA GLN A 58 -5.69 -9.45 1.53
C GLN A 58 -6.45 -9.31 2.85
N ARG A 59 -7.71 -9.72 2.90
CA ARG A 59 -8.50 -9.74 4.15
C ARG A 59 -9.40 -10.95 4.26
N GLN A 60 -9.83 -11.26 5.48
CA GLN A 60 -10.83 -12.29 5.79
C GLN A 60 -12.27 -11.81 5.52
N GLY A 61 -12.50 -11.23 4.34
CA GLY A 61 -13.77 -10.68 3.90
C GLY A 61 -14.01 -10.92 2.40
N LYS A 62 -15.23 -10.72 1.94
CA LYS A 62 -15.59 -10.81 0.50
C LYS A 62 -16.01 -9.44 -0.03
N GLU A 63 -15.98 -9.30 -1.35
CA GLU A 63 -16.47 -8.11 -2.08
C GLU A 63 -15.82 -6.76 -1.68
N PRO A 64 -14.51 -6.56 -1.90
CA PRO A 64 -13.51 -7.52 -2.35
C PRO A 64 -12.72 -8.09 -1.17
N SER A 65 -12.20 -9.31 -1.35
CA SER A 65 -11.24 -10.01 -0.48
C SER A 65 -9.80 -9.55 -0.69
N THR A 66 -9.48 -9.01 -1.87
CA THR A 66 -8.13 -8.59 -2.22
C THR A 66 -8.15 -7.29 -3.02
N ILE A 67 -7.33 -6.32 -2.64
CA ILE A 67 -7.10 -5.08 -3.41
C ILE A 67 -5.63 -4.85 -3.66
N GLU A 68 -5.33 -4.25 -4.81
CA GLU A 68 -4.01 -3.68 -5.10
C GLU A 68 -4.12 -2.17 -5.01
N MET A 69 -3.23 -1.56 -4.23
CA MET A 69 -3.07 -0.11 -4.12
C MET A 69 -1.77 0.31 -4.79
N LEU A 70 -1.82 1.39 -5.54
CA LEU A 70 -0.71 2.01 -6.23
C LEU A 70 -0.48 3.40 -5.63
N PHE A 71 0.69 3.58 -5.04
CA PHE A 71 1.17 4.81 -4.43
C PHE A 71 2.19 5.46 -5.36
N TRP A 72 1.83 6.60 -5.95
CA TRP A 72 2.66 7.35 -6.87
C TRP A 72 3.35 8.52 -6.16
N GLY A 73 4.65 8.67 -6.41
CA GLY A 73 5.46 9.70 -5.76
C GLY A 73 5.47 9.49 -4.24
N VAL A 74 5.85 8.29 -3.80
CA VAL A 74 6.10 7.94 -2.41
C VAL A 74 7.12 8.91 -1.82
N ASN A 75 6.75 9.51 -0.69
CA ASN A 75 7.62 10.41 0.06
C ASN A 75 8.40 9.65 1.14
N LYS A 76 7.72 8.79 1.90
CA LYS A 76 8.35 7.99 2.95
C LYS A 76 7.59 6.68 3.18
N ILE A 77 8.34 5.65 3.57
CA ILE A 77 7.82 4.36 4.01
C ILE A 77 8.49 4.06 5.37
N ASN A 78 7.70 3.62 6.34
CA ASN A 78 8.15 2.99 7.58
C ASN A 78 7.59 1.57 7.60
N ILE A 79 8.44 0.56 7.78
CA ILE A 79 8.02 -0.85 7.84
C ILE A 79 8.48 -1.42 9.18
N ILE A 80 7.54 -2.03 9.91
CA ILE A 80 7.82 -2.71 11.17
C ILE A 80 7.59 -4.20 10.98
N SER A 81 8.58 -5.00 11.36
CA SER A 81 8.41 -6.45 11.42
C SER A 81 7.56 -6.81 12.62
N THR A 82 6.54 -7.65 12.41
CA THR A 82 5.79 -8.24 13.51
C THR A 82 6.71 -9.14 14.36
N PRO A 83 6.70 -9.01 15.69
CA PRO A 83 7.48 -9.87 16.58
C PRO A 83 7.14 -11.37 16.41
N PRO A 84 8.02 -12.28 16.85
CA PRO A 84 7.69 -13.70 16.92
C PRO A 84 6.35 -13.94 17.65
N ASN A 85 5.59 -14.92 17.19
CA ASN A 85 4.29 -15.33 17.75
C ASN A 85 3.13 -14.32 17.61
N HIS A 86 3.31 -13.25 16.83
CA HIS A 86 2.23 -12.31 16.50
C HIS A 86 1.87 -12.43 15.00
N TRP A 87 0.66 -12.04 14.64
CA TRP A 87 0.20 -12.00 13.26
C TRP A 87 0.35 -10.59 12.69
N TYR A 88 0.65 -10.47 11.39
CA TYR A 88 0.64 -9.20 10.63
C TYR A 88 -0.79 -8.70 10.38
N MET A 89 -1.70 -8.91 11.32
CA MET A 89 -3.11 -8.59 11.18
C MET A 89 -3.33 -7.10 11.37
N ILE A 90 -4.04 -6.49 10.42
CA ILE A 90 -4.49 -5.11 10.51
C ILE A 90 -5.81 -5.10 11.29
N PHE A 91 -5.82 -4.41 12.41
CA PHE A 91 -7.02 -4.22 13.23
C PHE A 91 -7.77 -2.95 12.83
N ASP A 92 -7.07 -1.90 12.45
CA ASP A 92 -7.67 -0.66 12.00
C ASP A 92 -6.69 0.08 11.08
N THR A 93 -7.12 1.15 10.45
CA THR A 93 -6.29 1.88 9.48
C THR A 93 -6.57 3.36 9.49
N THR A 94 -5.51 4.16 9.54
CA THR A 94 -5.57 5.58 9.20
C THR A 94 -5.26 5.73 7.71
N LEU A 95 -6.19 6.33 6.96
CA LEU A 95 -5.96 6.82 5.60
C LEU A 95 -6.40 8.29 5.53
N VAL A 96 -5.46 9.22 5.40
CA VAL A 96 -5.75 10.66 5.46
C VAL A 96 -4.95 11.44 4.42
N TYR A 97 -5.46 12.59 4.02
CA TYR A 97 -4.75 13.55 3.18
C TYR A 97 -4.34 14.77 4.02
N LYS A 98 -3.05 15.09 4.04
CA LYS A 98 -2.52 16.24 4.79
C LYS A 98 -1.28 16.80 4.11
N ASP A 99 -1.21 18.13 4.02
CA ASP A 99 -0.04 18.86 3.51
C ASP A 99 0.45 18.38 2.13
N GLY A 100 -0.47 18.06 1.22
CA GLY A 100 -0.15 17.62 -0.14
C GLY A 100 0.17 16.13 -0.30
N LEU A 101 0.02 15.33 0.75
CA LEU A 101 0.32 13.91 0.76
C LEU A 101 -0.82 13.08 1.33
N TYR A 102 -1.02 11.91 0.76
CA TYR A 102 -1.79 10.85 1.38
C TYR A 102 -0.90 10.04 2.31
N TYR A 103 -1.44 9.66 3.46
CA TYR A 103 -0.81 8.78 4.44
C TYR A 103 -1.70 7.58 4.67
N TRP A 104 -1.13 6.37 4.57
CA TRP A 104 -1.76 5.13 4.96
C TRP A 104 -0.94 4.51 6.11
N ALA A 105 -1.60 4.07 7.18
CA ALA A 105 -0.97 3.41 8.33
C ALA A 105 -1.82 2.24 8.82
N GLU A 106 -1.16 1.19 9.34
CA GLU A 106 -1.82 -0.04 9.82
C GLU A 106 -2.47 0.06 11.22
N ALA A 107 -2.70 1.27 11.72
CA ALA A 107 -3.39 1.57 12.97
C ALA A 107 -4.36 2.74 12.77
N GLY A 108 -5.53 2.71 13.41
CA GLY A 108 -6.62 3.67 13.21
C GLY A 108 -6.44 5.02 13.92
N ASP A 109 -5.71 5.03 15.02
CA ASP A 109 -5.35 6.20 15.83
C ASP A 109 -3.92 6.71 15.56
N TRP A 110 -3.35 6.31 14.42
CA TRP A 110 -1.98 6.65 14.08
C TRP A 110 -1.79 8.15 13.83
N GLU A 111 -0.72 8.70 14.39
CA GLU A 111 -0.30 10.08 14.18
C GLU A 111 0.90 10.16 13.23
N ILE A 112 0.90 11.17 12.36
CA ILE A 112 1.98 11.37 11.38
C ILE A 112 3.33 11.51 12.09
N GLY A 113 4.22 10.56 11.80
CA GLY A 113 5.58 10.52 12.33
C GLY A 113 5.78 9.48 13.42
N ASP A 114 4.71 8.88 13.96
CA ASP A 114 4.85 7.70 14.81
C ASP A 114 5.40 6.53 13.99
N ASN A 115 6.59 6.05 14.36
CA ASN A 115 7.27 4.94 13.68
C ASN A 115 7.08 3.60 14.41
N SER A 116 6.14 3.52 15.36
CA SER A 116 5.81 2.28 16.06
C SER A 116 5.03 1.27 15.20
N VAL A 117 4.46 1.72 14.07
CA VAL A 117 3.64 0.92 13.14
C VAL A 117 4.11 1.07 11.68
N THR A 118 3.71 0.15 10.81
CA THR A 118 3.92 0.27 9.36
C THR A 118 3.03 1.37 8.78
N TRP A 119 3.65 2.29 8.05
CA TRP A 119 2.95 3.37 7.35
C TRP A 119 3.71 3.81 6.12
N LEU A 120 3.03 4.46 5.18
CA LEU A 120 3.66 5.06 4.03
C LEU A 120 2.89 6.31 3.56
N SER A 121 3.61 7.22 2.91
CA SER A 121 3.04 8.44 2.37
C SER A 121 3.39 8.64 0.90
N SER A 122 2.48 9.24 0.14
CA SER A 122 2.64 9.44 -1.30
C SER A 122 1.83 10.63 -1.81
N LYS A 123 2.15 11.12 -3.00
CA LYS A 123 1.42 12.23 -3.65
C LYS A 123 0.06 11.80 -4.16
N ASN A 124 -0.06 10.59 -4.71
CA ASN A 124 -1.30 10.09 -5.30
C ASN A 124 -1.52 8.62 -4.97
N ILE A 125 -2.79 8.23 -4.80
CA ILE A 125 -3.18 6.84 -4.57
C ILE A 125 -4.22 6.43 -5.60
N LYS A 126 -4.07 5.22 -6.15
CA LYS A 126 -5.13 4.52 -6.89
C LYS A 126 -5.28 3.11 -6.35
N TRP A 127 -6.45 2.52 -6.48
CA TRP A 127 -6.68 1.15 -6.07
C TRP A 127 -7.60 0.40 -7.03
N ARG A 128 -7.54 -0.93 -7.01
CA ARG A 128 -8.48 -1.80 -7.74
C ARG A 128 -8.69 -3.09 -6.97
N SER A 129 -9.87 -3.71 -7.14
CA SER A 129 -10.05 -5.10 -6.69
C SER A 129 -9.26 -6.06 -7.60
N VAL A 130 -8.66 -7.05 -6.95
CA VAL A 130 -7.92 -8.16 -7.56
C VAL A 130 -8.31 -9.47 -6.88
N ASP A 131 -9.61 -9.74 -6.68
CA ASP A 131 -10.11 -10.89 -5.90
C ASP A 131 -9.54 -12.27 -6.30
N GLY A 132 -9.09 -12.44 -7.54
CA GLY A 132 -8.37 -13.66 -7.97
C GLY A 132 -6.96 -13.81 -7.37
N TRP A 133 -6.51 -12.87 -6.53
CA TRP A 133 -5.16 -12.82 -5.96
C TRP A 133 -5.09 -13.23 -4.49
N LEU A 134 -6.20 -13.70 -3.91
CA LEU A 134 -6.21 -14.29 -2.59
C LEU A 134 -5.35 -15.57 -2.53
N GLY A 135 -4.78 -15.86 -1.36
CA GLY A 135 -4.03 -17.09 -1.08
C GLY A 135 -2.51 -16.87 -0.99
N SER A 136 -1.78 -17.97 -0.93
CA SER A 136 -0.35 -17.98 -0.59
C SER A 136 0.58 -17.56 -1.73
N LYS A 137 0.13 -17.67 -2.99
CA LYS A 137 0.95 -17.39 -4.18
C LYS A 137 1.33 -15.92 -4.27
N LEU A 138 2.64 -15.65 -4.27
CA LEU A 138 3.16 -14.30 -4.47
C LEU A 138 2.81 -13.75 -5.86
N LYS A 139 2.55 -12.44 -5.94
CA LYS A 139 2.15 -11.74 -7.16
C LYS A 139 3.24 -10.86 -7.72
N TYR A 140 4.05 -10.23 -6.86
CA TYR A 140 5.17 -9.40 -7.30
C TYR A 140 6.50 -10.13 -7.33
N GLY A 141 6.63 -11.19 -6.52
CA GLY A 141 7.79 -12.08 -6.56
C GLY A 141 7.55 -13.29 -7.45
N THR A 142 8.57 -13.73 -8.19
CA THR A 142 8.57 -15.11 -8.71
C THR A 142 8.67 -16.05 -7.53
N SER A 143 7.70 -16.95 -7.37
CA SER A 143 7.78 -18.08 -6.45
C SER A 143 9.12 -18.79 -6.66
N ARG A 144 9.98 -18.78 -5.64
CA ARG A 144 11.10 -19.73 -5.58
C ARG A 144 10.54 -21.13 -5.39
#